data_AF-A0A382NV86-F1
#
_entry.id   AF-A0A382NV86-F1
#
_cell.length_a   1.000
_cell.length_b   1.000
_cell.length_c   1.000
_cell.angle_alpha   90.00
_cell.angle_beta   90.00
_cell.angle_gamma   90.00
#
_symmetry.space_group_name_H-M   'P 1'
#
loop_
_entity.id
_entity.type
_entity.pdbx_description
1 polymer ?
#
loop_
_entity_poly.entity_id
_entity_poly.type
_entity_poly.pdbx_seq_one_letter_code
_entity_poly.pdbx_strand_id
1 'polypeptide(L)'
;PRIVQKAPTVVGVWENYKTYLARGRNLSEWHRHVPSFYTADDHELVNDIYGAGETGYVNRRAVFRDIATKAWFDYLAWANPVQHNASAWFGTGEFKQGSDVLEDTEANFTQLNYKDLSNLHVHWGTPTAGVPDAKLDAEKGDPNSAVYEIVEVLSPTKVRIKPTAKANGSASYSIGRRCYGKFSVSNCDFFLLDTRSHRNLHNVDHPDNPKATMLGKQQLAWLKNGIKKSKADFIFIVSSVNFMVPHVGSGGGDDKQATIKKDDAWTVFLKEREELIEFWDGLDKGVFVLTGDLHNSFAIKITDNVYEFASGPHNSINHAPMKDEGGRPSNGRFKYGPRACDIRWSSYAMEDIPRANRTFPHY
;
A
#
# COMPACT_ATOMS: atom_id res chain seq x y z
N PRO A 1 13.06 -2.41 -23.76
CA PRO A 1 12.87 -3.45 -22.72
C PRO A 1 11.47 -4.06 -22.80
N ARG A 2 11.28 -5.36 -22.53
CA ARG A 2 9.95 -6.03 -22.61
C ARG A 2 8.88 -5.28 -21.82
N ILE A 3 9.21 -4.83 -20.62
CA ILE A 3 8.26 -4.09 -19.75
C ILE A 3 7.69 -2.83 -20.42
N VAL A 4 8.46 -2.10 -21.24
CA VAL A 4 7.96 -0.89 -21.92
C VAL A 4 6.91 -1.23 -22.98
N GLN A 5 6.97 -2.44 -23.56
CA GLN A 5 5.97 -2.90 -24.52
C GLN A 5 4.68 -3.37 -23.83
N LYS A 6 4.79 -3.90 -22.61
CA LYS A 6 3.66 -4.46 -21.84
C LYS A 6 3.04 -3.46 -20.86
N ALA A 7 3.78 -2.44 -20.43
CA ALA A 7 3.35 -1.42 -19.49
C ALA A 7 4.08 -0.10 -19.78
N PRO A 8 3.79 0.58 -20.91
CA PRO A 8 4.54 1.75 -21.36
C PRO A 8 4.55 2.91 -20.36
N THR A 9 3.50 3.05 -19.54
CA THR A 9 3.39 4.08 -18.50
C THR A 9 4.42 3.94 -17.37
N VAL A 10 5.13 2.80 -17.26
CA VAL A 10 6.29 2.64 -16.37
C VAL A 10 7.37 3.70 -16.64
N VAL A 11 7.49 4.14 -17.90
CA VAL A 11 8.47 5.15 -18.31
C VAL A 11 8.21 6.47 -17.59
N GLY A 12 6.94 6.87 -17.42
CA GLY A 12 6.59 8.08 -16.67
C GLY A 12 7.06 8.01 -15.22
N VAL A 13 6.90 6.84 -14.58
CA VAL A 13 7.35 6.62 -13.20
C VAL A 13 8.88 6.66 -13.09
N TRP A 14 9.59 6.04 -14.04
CA TRP A 14 11.05 6.13 -14.10
C TRP A 14 11.54 7.57 -14.31
N GLU A 15 10.91 8.34 -15.20
CA GLU A 15 11.26 9.75 -15.41
C GLU A 15 10.97 10.60 -14.18
N ASN A 16 9.92 10.29 -13.39
CA ASN A 16 9.70 10.91 -12.09
C ASN A 16 10.86 10.64 -11.15
N TYR A 17 11.28 9.37 -10.96
CA TYR A 17 12.45 9.07 -10.12
C TYR A 17 13.71 9.80 -10.57
N LYS A 18 14.04 9.76 -11.87
CA LYS A 18 15.19 10.51 -12.40
C LYS A 18 15.09 12.00 -12.11
N THR A 19 13.92 12.59 -12.34
CA THR A 19 13.69 14.02 -12.13
C THR A 19 13.84 14.39 -10.67
N TYR A 20 13.22 13.65 -9.75
CA TYR A 20 13.27 13.94 -8.31
C TYR A 20 14.65 13.68 -7.72
N LEU A 21 15.34 12.61 -8.12
CA LEU A 21 16.72 12.37 -7.69
C LEU A 21 17.69 13.43 -8.25
N ALA A 22 17.49 13.90 -9.49
CA ALA A 22 18.33 14.95 -10.06
C ALA A 22 18.10 16.33 -9.40
N ARG A 23 16.86 16.65 -9.04
CA ARG A 23 16.49 17.93 -8.42
C ARG A 23 16.74 17.94 -6.91
N GLY A 24 16.44 16.85 -6.21
CA GLY A 24 16.61 16.68 -4.77
C GLY A 24 18.02 16.28 -4.37
N ARG A 25 19.01 17.16 -4.61
CA ARG A 25 20.43 16.84 -4.39
C ARG A 25 20.71 16.31 -2.98
N ASN A 26 20.14 16.93 -1.95
CA ASN A 26 20.33 16.50 -0.56
C ASN A 26 19.75 15.10 -0.30
N LEU A 27 18.57 14.80 -0.86
CA LEU A 27 17.95 13.49 -0.74
C LEU A 27 18.78 12.41 -1.46
N SER A 28 19.27 12.72 -2.66
CA SER A 28 20.14 11.83 -3.43
C SER A 28 21.49 11.59 -2.75
N GLU A 29 22.09 12.61 -2.14
CA GLU A 29 23.30 12.45 -1.33
C GLU A 29 23.03 11.60 -0.09
N TRP A 30 21.92 11.83 0.61
CA TRP A 30 21.51 10.98 1.73
C TRP A 30 21.38 9.51 1.30
N HIS A 31 20.61 9.23 0.24
CA HIS A 31 20.44 7.87 -0.26
C HIS A 31 21.73 7.20 -0.75
N ARG A 32 22.75 7.98 -1.14
CA ARG A 32 24.06 7.45 -1.50
C ARG A 32 24.86 6.97 -0.29
N HIS A 33 24.66 7.59 0.87
CA HIS A 33 25.52 7.39 2.04
C HIS A 33 24.82 6.68 3.21
N VAL A 34 23.49 6.71 3.25
CA VAL A 34 22.69 6.15 4.34
C VAL A 34 21.90 4.95 3.81
N PRO A 35 22.18 3.74 4.31
CA PRO A 35 21.35 2.57 4.05
C PRO A 35 19.93 2.83 4.58
N SER A 36 18.95 2.77 3.67
CA SER A 36 17.54 2.97 3.98
C SER A 36 16.73 1.77 3.52
N PHE A 37 15.71 1.42 4.30
CA PHE A 37 14.64 0.52 3.88
C PHE A 37 13.40 1.34 3.56
N TYR A 38 12.67 0.93 2.53
CA TYR A 38 11.48 1.63 2.05
C TYR A 38 10.26 0.73 2.14
N THR A 39 9.08 1.31 2.31
CA THR A 39 7.81 0.62 2.09
C THR A 39 7.11 1.24 0.90
N ALA A 40 6.55 0.43 0.00
CA ALA A 40 5.74 0.95 -1.10
C ALA A 40 4.46 1.53 -0.51
N ASP A 41 4.16 2.77 -0.90
CA ASP A 41 2.99 3.51 -0.45
C ASP A 41 2.31 4.20 -1.63
N ASP A 42 1.12 4.76 -1.45
CA ASP A 42 0.36 5.34 -2.56
C ASP A 42 1.06 6.58 -3.16
N HIS A 43 1.90 7.26 -2.38
CA HIS A 43 2.79 8.33 -2.82
C HIS A 43 3.96 7.87 -3.70
N GLU A 44 4.28 6.57 -3.74
CA GLU A 44 5.21 5.96 -4.71
C GLU A 44 4.46 5.33 -5.90
N LEU A 45 3.13 5.22 -5.80
CA LEU A 45 2.26 4.60 -6.79
C LEU A 45 1.38 5.66 -7.46
N VAL A 46 0.13 5.79 -7.03
CA VAL A 46 -0.80 6.87 -7.33
C VAL A 46 -1.60 7.10 -6.05
N ASN A 47 -1.77 8.37 -5.66
CA ASN A 47 -2.43 8.78 -4.42
C ASN A 47 -3.80 8.11 -4.24
N ASP A 48 -4.20 7.79 -3.01
CA ASP A 48 -5.48 7.16 -2.66
C ASP A 48 -5.74 5.84 -3.46
N ILE A 49 -4.73 4.98 -3.50
CA ILE A 49 -4.86 3.64 -4.10
C ILE A 49 -5.55 2.67 -3.13
N TYR A 50 -6.83 2.40 -3.39
CA TYR A 50 -7.66 1.49 -2.59
C TYR A 50 -8.01 0.23 -3.36
N GLY A 51 -8.31 -0.85 -2.64
CA GLY A 51 -8.90 -2.05 -3.24
C GLY A 51 -8.02 -2.76 -4.27
N ALA A 52 -6.71 -2.55 -4.27
CA ALA A 52 -5.80 -3.26 -5.19
C ALA A 52 -5.80 -4.79 -4.94
N GLY A 53 -6.30 -5.24 -3.78
CA GLY A 53 -6.58 -6.63 -3.42
C GLY A 53 -8.01 -7.11 -3.73
N GLU A 54 -8.94 -6.24 -4.14
CA GLU A 54 -10.38 -6.52 -4.24
C GLU A 54 -10.75 -7.13 -5.60
N THR A 55 -11.01 -8.44 -5.64
CA THR A 55 -11.39 -9.14 -6.87
C THR A 55 -12.60 -8.51 -7.56
N GLY A 56 -12.45 -8.17 -8.84
CA GLY A 56 -13.47 -7.54 -9.67
C GLY A 56 -13.52 -6.02 -9.57
N TYR A 57 -12.71 -5.39 -8.71
CA TYR A 57 -12.68 -3.94 -8.59
C TYR A 57 -12.10 -3.29 -9.86
N VAL A 58 -12.85 -2.35 -10.42
CA VAL A 58 -12.49 -1.56 -11.59
C VAL A 58 -12.10 -0.17 -11.12
N ASN A 59 -10.81 0.10 -11.08
CA ASN A 59 -10.31 1.41 -10.71
C ASN A 59 -8.92 1.62 -11.31
N ARG A 60 -8.75 2.75 -12.00
CA ARG A 60 -7.50 3.13 -12.66
C ARG A 60 -6.30 3.08 -11.72
N ARG A 61 -6.44 3.65 -10.52
CA ARG A 61 -5.35 3.72 -9.53
C ARG A 61 -4.99 2.33 -9.06
N ALA A 62 -5.98 1.52 -8.69
CA ALA A 62 -5.78 0.16 -8.17
C ALA A 62 -4.95 -0.71 -9.12
N VAL A 63 -5.29 -0.71 -10.42
CA VAL A 63 -4.59 -1.53 -11.42
C VAL A 63 -3.27 -0.93 -11.92
N PHE A 64 -2.89 0.27 -11.45
CA PHE A 64 -1.59 0.86 -11.72
C PHE A 64 -0.51 0.42 -10.72
N ARG A 65 -0.92 -0.20 -9.58
CA ARG A 65 -0.03 -0.67 -8.51
C ARG A 65 1.22 -1.36 -9.03
N ASP A 66 1.06 -2.39 -9.88
CA ASP A 66 2.18 -3.23 -10.30
C ASP A 66 3.19 -2.47 -11.17
N ILE A 67 2.69 -1.56 -12.02
CA ILE A 67 3.51 -0.74 -12.90
C ILE A 67 4.41 0.17 -12.06
N ALA A 68 3.85 0.87 -11.09
CA ALA A 68 4.62 1.74 -10.22
C ALA A 68 5.51 0.96 -9.25
N THR A 69 5.04 -0.16 -8.69
CA THR A 69 5.85 -1.04 -7.83
C THR A 69 7.08 -1.56 -8.57
N LYS A 70 6.94 -1.88 -9.87
CA LYS A 70 8.09 -2.29 -10.70
C LYS A 70 9.14 -1.18 -10.78
N ALA A 71 8.72 0.06 -11.02
CA ALA A 71 9.62 1.20 -11.06
C ALA A 71 10.25 1.50 -9.69
N TRP A 72 9.48 1.40 -8.60
CA TRP A 72 9.98 1.54 -7.23
C TRP A 72 11.10 0.55 -6.91
N PHE A 73 10.96 -0.71 -7.33
CA PHE A 73 12.05 -1.70 -7.21
C PHE A 73 13.26 -1.40 -8.09
N ASP A 74 13.11 -0.70 -9.21
CA ASP A 74 14.24 -0.33 -10.06
C ASP A 74 15.09 0.81 -9.46
N TYR A 75 14.51 1.66 -8.60
CA TYR A 75 15.18 2.86 -8.08
C TYR A 75 15.45 2.84 -6.58
N LEU A 76 14.48 2.43 -5.76
CA LEU A 76 14.57 2.54 -4.29
C LEU A 76 14.65 1.18 -3.61
N ALA A 77 13.74 0.26 -3.92
CA ALA A 77 13.55 -0.96 -3.13
C ALA A 77 14.45 -2.14 -3.51
N TRP A 78 15.39 -1.98 -4.44
CA TRP A 78 16.28 -3.05 -4.88
C TRP A 78 17.11 -3.65 -3.72
N ALA A 79 17.40 -2.86 -2.69
CA ALA A 79 18.15 -3.28 -1.50
C ALA A 79 17.26 -3.70 -0.32
N ASN A 80 15.92 -3.60 -0.46
CA ASN A 80 15.03 -4.01 0.62
C ASN A 80 15.12 -5.52 0.86
N PRO A 81 15.07 -5.96 2.13
CA PRO A 81 14.84 -7.36 2.44
C PRO A 81 13.44 -7.72 1.97
N VAL A 82 13.33 -8.82 1.22
CA VAL A 82 12.06 -9.32 0.70
C VAL A 82 11.87 -10.78 1.12
N GLN A 83 10.66 -11.13 1.53
CA GLN A 83 10.30 -12.53 1.79
C GLN A 83 10.21 -13.34 0.48
N HIS A 84 9.91 -12.66 -0.62
CA HIS A 84 9.65 -13.26 -1.92
C HIS A 84 10.51 -12.58 -2.99
N ASN A 85 11.36 -13.37 -3.66
CA ASN A 85 12.28 -12.90 -4.70
C ASN A 85 11.66 -12.89 -6.10
N ALA A 86 10.42 -13.36 -6.26
CA ALA A 86 9.75 -13.37 -7.55
C ALA A 86 9.53 -11.95 -8.07
N SER A 87 9.93 -11.72 -9.32
CA SER A 87 9.56 -10.52 -10.07
C SER A 87 8.10 -10.61 -10.50
N ALA A 88 7.44 -9.46 -10.58
CA ALA A 88 6.11 -9.38 -11.18
C ALA A 88 6.19 -9.79 -12.66
N TRP A 89 5.18 -10.52 -13.12
CA TRP A 89 5.02 -10.87 -14.54
C TRP A 89 4.24 -9.77 -15.25
N PHE A 90 4.64 -9.42 -16.47
CA PHE A 90 3.94 -8.47 -17.33
C PHE A 90 3.75 -9.11 -18.71
N GLY A 91 2.50 -9.11 -19.17
CA GLY A 91 2.09 -9.83 -20.38
C GLY A 91 0.99 -9.12 -21.15
N THR A 92 0.54 -9.76 -22.22
CA THR A 92 -0.59 -9.34 -23.03
C THR A 92 -1.54 -10.53 -23.12
N GLY A 93 -2.74 -10.38 -22.56
CA GLY A 93 -3.73 -11.44 -22.51
C GLY A 93 -4.79 -11.26 -23.59
N GLU A 94 -5.20 -12.35 -24.20
CA GLU A 94 -6.39 -12.44 -25.03
C GLU A 94 -7.60 -12.81 -24.17
N PHE A 95 -8.68 -12.06 -24.36
CA PHE A 95 -9.91 -12.15 -23.60
C PHE A 95 -11.10 -12.40 -24.53
N LYS A 96 -12.01 -13.25 -24.07
CA LYS A 96 -13.32 -13.48 -24.71
C LYS A 96 -14.42 -13.07 -23.73
N GLN A 97 -15.35 -12.24 -24.17
CA GLN A 97 -16.47 -11.79 -23.37
C GLN A 97 -17.23 -12.96 -22.73
N GLY A 98 -17.45 -12.88 -21.42
CA GLY A 98 -18.11 -13.91 -20.63
C GLY A 98 -17.25 -15.14 -20.32
N SER A 99 -16.03 -15.24 -20.86
CA SER A 99 -15.08 -16.30 -20.57
C SER A 99 -14.35 -16.05 -19.25
N ASP A 100 -14.05 -17.11 -18.52
CA ASP A 100 -13.17 -17.11 -17.35
C ASP A 100 -11.74 -17.53 -17.70
N VAL A 101 -11.35 -17.49 -18.97
CA VAL A 101 -10.01 -17.86 -19.44
C VAL A 101 -9.27 -16.65 -20.00
N LEU A 102 -8.09 -16.40 -19.47
CA LEU A 102 -7.07 -15.53 -20.07
C LEU A 102 -6.04 -16.41 -20.79
N GLU A 103 -5.77 -16.08 -22.06
CA GLU A 103 -4.73 -16.72 -22.85
C GLU A 103 -3.58 -15.74 -23.14
N ASP A 104 -2.35 -16.10 -22.81
CA ASP A 104 -1.14 -15.35 -23.17
C ASP A 104 -0.16 -16.32 -23.83
N THR A 105 0.01 -16.18 -25.15
CA THR A 105 0.84 -17.08 -25.96
C THR A 105 2.33 -16.91 -25.72
N GLU A 106 2.75 -15.81 -25.07
CA GLU A 106 4.14 -15.56 -24.68
C GLU A 106 4.42 -16.01 -23.24
N ALA A 107 3.41 -16.43 -22.48
CA ALA A 107 3.55 -16.85 -21.09
C ALA A 107 3.91 -18.35 -20.95
N ASN A 108 4.49 -18.67 -19.80
CA ASN A 108 4.53 -20.04 -19.28
C ASN A 108 4.07 -20.05 -17.81
N PHE A 109 2.76 -20.02 -17.61
CA PHE A 109 2.11 -19.97 -16.29
C PHE A 109 2.49 -21.16 -15.40
N THR A 110 2.80 -22.32 -15.98
CA THR A 110 3.22 -23.50 -15.20
C THR A 110 4.58 -23.33 -14.52
N GLN A 111 5.37 -22.33 -14.91
CA GLN A 111 6.68 -22.03 -14.34
C GLN A 111 6.64 -20.93 -13.28
N LEU A 112 5.49 -20.28 -13.07
CA LEU A 112 5.35 -19.22 -12.07
C LEU A 112 5.14 -19.80 -10.67
N ASN A 113 5.86 -19.26 -9.68
CA ASN A 113 5.59 -19.58 -8.28
C ASN A 113 4.51 -18.65 -7.70
N TYR A 114 3.25 -19.08 -7.78
CA TYR A 114 2.10 -18.30 -7.31
C TYR A 114 2.10 -18.00 -5.80
N LYS A 115 2.88 -18.74 -4.99
CA LYS A 115 3.05 -18.41 -3.57
C LYS A 115 3.83 -17.10 -3.37
N ASP A 116 4.71 -16.76 -4.32
CA ASP A 116 5.56 -15.58 -4.26
C ASP A 116 4.96 -14.38 -5.02
N LEU A 117 3.87 -14.61 -5.74
CA LEU A 117 3.18 -13.61 -6.56
C LEU A 117 1.90 -13.09 -5.87
N SER A 118 1.47 -11.93 -6.33
CA SER A 118 0.24 -11.23 -5.94
C SER A 118 -0.89 -11.54 -6.94
N ASN A 119 -2.00 -10.82 -6.82
CA ASN A 119 -3.12 -10.92 -7.74
C ASN A 119 -2.82 -10.41 -9.15
N LEU A 120 -3.72 -10.71 -10.08
CA LEU A 120 -3.63 -10.31 -11.49
C LEU A 120 -4.33 -8.97 -11.68
N HIS A 121 -3.67 -8.01 -12.31
CA HIS A 121 -4.26 -6.72 -12.67
C HIS A 121 -4.29 -6.60 -14.19
N VAL A 122 -5.47 -6.40 -14.77
CA VAL A 122 -5.57 -5.93 -16.17
C VAL A 122 -5.47 -4.41 -16.13
N HIS A 123 -4.48 -3.86 -16.81
CA HIS A 123 -4.13 -2.45 -16.70
C HIS A 123 -5.21 -1.55 -17.30
N TRP A 124 -5.24 -0.29 -16.85
CA TRP A 124 -6.18 0.70 -17.39
C TRP A 124 -5.95 0.99 -18.88
N GLY A 125 -4.71 0.83 -19.34
CA GLY A 125 -4.36 0.89 -20.77
C GLY A 125 -4.20 2.29 -21.37
N THR A 126 -4.57 3.36 -20.66
CA THR A 126 -4.43 4.73 -21.19
C THR A 126 -3.01 5.31 -20.96
N PRO A 127 -2.55 6.27 -21.78
CA PRO A 127 -1.29 6.98 -21.55
C PRO A 127 -1.24 7.75 -20.22
N THR A 128 -2.41 8.09 -19.66
CA THR A 128 -2.58 8.85 -18.42
C THR A 128 -2.79 7.98 -17.19
N ALA A 129 -2.69 6.64 -17.31
CA ALA A 129 -3.04 5.71 -16.24
C ALA A 129 -2.33 5.98 -14.90
N GLY A 130 -1.09 6.48 -14.93
CA GLY A 130 -0.29 6.83 -13.75
C GLY A 130 -0.32 8.30 -13.32
N VAL A 131 -1.15 9.15 -13.93
CA VAL A 131 -1.19 10.58 -13.61
C VAL A 131 -2.02 10.81 -12.34
N PRO A 132 -1.52 11.57 -11.34
CA PRO A 132 -2.24 11.85 -10.10
C PRO A 132 -3.29 12.96 -10.31
N ASP A 133 -4.35 12.65 -11.07
CA ASP A 133 -5.52 13.50 -11.26
C ASP A 133 -6.81 12.68 -11.13
N ALA A 134 -7.61 13.00 -10.11
CA ALA A 134 -8.89 12.37 -9.81
C ALA A 134 -9.92 12.45 -10.93
N LYS A 135 -9.84 13.44 -11.82
CA LYS A 135 -10.76 13.53 -12.96
C LYS A 135 -10.59 12.36 -13.93
N LEU A 136 -9.37 11.81 -14.02
CA LEU A 136 -9.05 10.68 -14.88
C LEU A 136 -9.67 9.37 -14.39
N ASP A 137 -10.09 9.28 -13.13
CA ASP A 137 -10.73 8.08 -12.57
C ASP A 137 -12.11 7.82 -13.20
N ALA A 138 -12.73 8.84 -13.78
CA ALA A 138 -14.01 8.74 -14.49
C ALA A 138 -13.87 8.44 -15.99
N GLU A 139 -12.66 8.55 -16.54
CA GLU A 139 -12.41 8.24 -17.95
C GLU A 139 -12.54 6.74 -18.22
N LYS A 140 -12.76 6.34 -19.47
CA LYS A 140 -12.84 4.91 -19.81
C LYS A 140 -11.44 4.36 -20.07
N GLY A 141 -11.05 3.34 -19.30
CA GLY A 141 -9.90 2.49 -19.60
C GLY A 141 -10.26 1.30 -20.49
N ASP A 142 -9.35 0.32 -20.54
CA ASP A 142 -9.60 -0.99 -21.13
C ASP A 142 -10.87 -1.63 -20.53
N PRO A 143 -11.79 -2.18 -21.35
CA PRO A 143 -13.04 -2.75 -20.85
C PRO A 143 -12.84 -3.96 -19.93
N ASN A 144 -11.72 -4.67 -20.04
CA ASN A 144 -11.33 -5.76 -19.16
C ASN A 144 -10.47 -5.28 -17.98
N SER A 145 -10.21 -3.98 -17.83
CA SER A 145 -9.43 -3.49 -16.69
C SER A 145 -10.15 -3.74 -15.36
N ALA A 146 -9.53 -4.55 -14.51
CA ALA A 146 -9.96 -4.84 -13.15
C ALA A 146 -8.84 -5.58 -12.39
N VAL A 147 -9.07 -5.77 -11.11
CA VAL A 147 -8.36 -6.76 -10.29
C VAL A 147 -8.98 -8.15 -10.52
N TYR A 148 -8.16 -9.16 -10.78
CA TYR A 148 -8.57 -10.54 -11.00
C TYR A 148 -7.89 -11.50 -10.03
N GLU A 149 -8.63 -12.52 -9.64
CA GLU A 149 -8.10 -13.73 -9.01
C GLU A 149 -7.68 -14.72 -10.10
N ILE A 150 -6.52 -15.37 -9.92
CA ILE A 150 -6.12 -16.54 -10.70
C ILE A 150 -6.64 -17.76 -9.95
N VAL A 151 -7.66 -18.42 -10.50
CA VAL A 151 -8.34 -19.57 -9.89
C VAL A 151 -7.55 -20.85 -10.12
N GLU A 152 -7.04 -21.03 -11.34
CA GLU A 152 -6.40 -22.28 -11.78
C GLU A 152 -5.43 -22.02 -12.94
N VAL A 153 -4.32 -22.76 -12.98
CA VAL A 153 -3.44 -22.82 -14.16
C VAL A 153 -3.93 -23.95 -15.06
N LEU A 154 -4.41 -23.62 -16.25
CA LEU A 154 -5.01 -24.58 -17.18
C LEU A 154 -3.96 -25.19 -18.13
N SER A 155 -2.98 -24.39 -18.53
CA SER A 155 -1.88 -24.80 -19.42
C SER A 155 -0.71 -23.79 -19.29
N PRO A 156 0.43 -24.00 -19.98
CA PRO A 156 1.48 -22.99 -20.06
C PRO A 156 0.99 -21.61 -20.49
N THR A 157 -0.01 -21.53 -21.38
CA THR A 157 -0.48 -20.26 -21.95
C THR A 157 -1.86 -19.84 -21.44
N LYS A 158 -2.50 -20.61 -20.55
CA LYS A 158 -3.88 -20.35 -20.09
C LYS A 158 -4.01 -20.42 -18.58
N VAL A 159 -4.72 -19.43 -18.03
CA VAL A 159 -5.18 -19.43 -16.64
C VAL A 159 -6.69 -19.19 -16.58
N ARG A 160 -7.34 -19.81 -15.59
CA ARG A 160 -8.71 -19.48 -15.21
C ARG A 160 -8.68 -18.26 -14.30
N ILE A 161 -9.48 -17.25 -14.63
CA ILE A 161 -9.56 -15.97 -13.91
C ILE A 161 -10.97 -15.75 -13.34
N LYS A 162 -11.05 -14.92 -12.29
CA LYS A 162 -12.32 -14.43 -11.74
C LYS A 162 -12.20 -12.92 -11.46
N PRO A 163 -13.20 -12.08 -11.84
CA PRO A 163 -14.42 -12.41 -12.58
C PRO A 163 -14.17 -12.81 -14.04
N THR A 164 -15.22 -13.14 -14.79
CA THR A 164 -15.13 -13.34 -16.25
C THR A 164 -14.77 -12.05 -16.97
N ALA A 165 -14.17 -12.17 -18.15
CA ALA A 165 -13.85 -11.03 -19.00
C ALA A 165 -15.13 -10.32 -19.47
N LYS A 166 -15.09 -8.99 -19.52
CA LYS A 166 -16.23 -8.13 -19.86
C LYS A 166 -16.36 -7.89 -21.36
N ALA A 167 -15.26 -7.96 -22.11
CA ALA A 167 -15.22 -7.72 -23.54
C ALA A 167 -14.24 -8.66 -24.25
N ASN A 168 -14.44 -8.84 -25.56
CA ASN A 168 -13.46 -9.47 -26.43
C ASN A 168 -12.27 -8.52 -26.66
N GLY A 169 -11.07 -9.06 -26.82
CA GLY A 169 -9.90 -8.32 -27.27
C GLY A 169 -8.63 -8.66 -26.50
N SER A 170 -7.59 -7.87 -26.75
CA SER A 170 -6.27 -8.03 -26.16
C SER A 170 -6.01 -6.90 -25.17
N ALA A 171 -5.51 -7.22 -23.97
CA ALA A 171 -5.19 -6.21 -22.96
C ALA A 171 -3.88 -6.51 -22.24
N SER A 172 -3.18 -5.46 -21.83
CA SER A 172 -1.98 -5.58 -21.01
C SER A 172 -2.36 -5.94 -19.57
N TYR A 173 -1.60 -6.84 -18.96
CA TYR A 173 -1.83 -7.26 -17.58
C TYR A 173 -0.52 -7.52 -16.85
N SER A 174 -0.63 -7.60 -15.53
CA SER A 174 0.44 -8.07 -14.66
C SER A 174 -0.05 -9.10 -13.66
N ILE A 175 0.85 -9.98 -13.23
CA ILE A 175 0.71 -10.74 -12.00
C ILE A 175 1.71 -10.11 -11.04
N GLY A 176 1.19 -9.40 -10.04
CA GLY A 176 2.01 -8.57 -9.16
C GLY A 176 3.02 -9.38 -8.36
N ARG A 177 3.97 -8.69 -7.73
CA ARG A 177 4.89 -9.30 -6.76
C ARG A 177 4.44 -9.01 -5.33
N ARG A 178 4.97 -9.77 -4.37
CA ARG A 178 4.85 -9.46 -2.94
C ARG A 178 6.01 -8.57 -2.51
N CYS A 179 5.73 -7.54 -1.71
CA CYS A 179 6.73 -6.52 -1.35
C CYS A 179 7.14 -6.51 0.13
N TYR A 180 6.53 -7.37 0.96
CA TYR A 180 6.85 -7.44 2.39
C TYR A 180 8.12 -8.27 2.65
N GLY A 181 8.75 -8.04 3.80
CA GLY A 181 9.99 -8.69 4.18
C GLY A 181 10.36 -8.46 5.63
N LYS A 182 11.47 -9.06 6.04
CA LYS A 182 11.95 -8.99 7.43
C LYS A 182 13.47 -8.90 7.45
N PHE A 183 13.99 -8.17 8.42
CA PHE A 183 15.39 -8.26 8.85
C PHE A 183 15.50 -8.23 10.37
N SER A 184 16.68 -8.59 10.88
CA SER A 184 16.98 -8.65 12.30
C SER A 184 18.25 -7.87 12.59
N VAL A 185 18.26 -7.10 13.67
CA VAL A 185 19.45 -6.37 14.15
C VAL A 185 19.52 -6.53 15.66
N SER A 186 20.59 -7.14 16.17
CA SER A 186 20.75 -7.43 17.60
C SER A 186 19.51 -8.18 18.14
N ASN A 187 18.90 -7.71 19.23
CA ASN A 187 17.69 -8.24 19.85
C ASN A 187 16.40 -7.60 19.30
N CYS A 188 16.42 -7.11 18.05
CA CYS A 188 15.27 -6.50 17.39
C CYS A 188 14.93 -7.24 16.08
N ASP A 189 13.64 -7.49 15.86
CA ASP A 189 13.10 -7.95 14.58
C ASP A 189 12.24 -6.85 13.94
N PHE A 190 12.48 -6.58 12.65
CA PHE A 190 11.72 -5.60 11.87
C PHE A 190 10.94 -6.31 10.78
N PHE A 191 9.62 -6.14 10.79
CA PHE A 191 8.70 -6.66 9.78
C PHE A 191 8.24 -5.50 8.89
N LEU A 192 8.73 -5.47 7.65
CA LEU A 192 8.31 -4.50 6.63
C LEU A 192 7.02 -4.98 5.99
N LEU A 193 5.91 -4.27 6.24
CA LEU A 193 4.62 -4.63 5.69
C LEU A 193 4.41 -4.01 4.30
N ASP A 194 3.77 -4.78 3.42
CA ASP A 194 3.08 -4.29 2.24
C ASP A 194 1.61 -4.09 2.62
N THR A 195 1.15 -2.84 2.66
CA THR A 195 -0.22 -2.50 3.01
C THR A 195 -1.05 -2.15 1.78
N ARG A 196 -0.50 -2.25 0.57
CA ARG A 196 -1.17 -1.80 -0.67
C ARG A 196 -1.57 -2.97 -1.55
N SER A 197 -0.74 -4.01 -1.66
CA SER A 197 -0.95 -5.07 -2.66
C SER A 197 -2.20 -5.91 -2.44
N HIS A 198 -2.51 -6.27 -1.20
CA HIS A 198 -3.62 -7.18 -0.87
C HIS A 198 -4.75 -6.50 -0.09
N ARG A 199 -4.71 -5.16 -0.01
CA ARG A 199 -5.74 -4.37 0.67
C ARG A 199 -7.07 -4.48 -0.06
N ASN A 200 -8.12 -4.85 0.66
CA ASN A 200 -9.49 -4.81 0.14
C ASN A 200 -10.01 -3.39 -0.02
N LEU A 201 -11.16 -3.25 -0.66
CA LEU A 201 -11.90 -1.99 -0.61
C LEU A 201 -12.49 -1.83 0.81
N HIS A 202 -12.20 -0.70 1.45
CA HIS A 202 -12.74 -0.41 2.77
C HIS A 202 -14.15 0.19 2.72
N ASN A 203 -14.81 0.22 3.87
CA ASN A 203 -16.08 0.92 4.05
C ASN A 203 -16.04 1.73 5.34
N VAL A 204 -15.99 3.05 5.22
CA VAL A 204 -15.93 3.98 6.36
C VAL A 204 -17.18 3.89 7.24
N ASP A 205 -18.35 3.60 6.66
CA ASP A 205 -19.61 3.49 7.41
C ASP A 205 -19.75 2.15 8.13
N HIS A 206 -19.02 1.12 7.68
CA HIS A 206 -18.97 -0.23 8.26
C HIS A 206 -17.52 -0.72 8.41
N PRO A 207 -16.71 -0.04 9.24
CA PRO A 207 -15.26 -0.29 9.36
C PRO A 207 -14.93 -1.59 10.11
N ASP A 208 -15.92 -2.23 10.69
CA ASP A 208 -15.85 -3.50 11.42
C ASP A 208 -16.10 -4.73 10.53
N ASN A 209 -16.24 -4.55 9.21
CA ASN A 209 -16.43 -5.65 8.26
C ASN A 209 -15.37 -6.75 8.46
N PRO A 210 -15.75 -7.97 8.89
CA PRO A 210 -14.79 -9.02 9.23
C PRO A 210 -14.10 -9.64 8.01
N LYS A 211 -14.55 -9.29 6.79
CA LYS A 211 -13.94 -9.75 5.54
C LYS A 211 -12.91 -8.77 4.98
N ALA A 212 -12.93 -7.51 5.44
CA ALA A 212 -11.97 -6.51 4.98
C ALA A 212 -10.60 -6.80 5.59
N THR A 213 -9.54 -6.76 4.78
CA THR A 213 -8.16 -6.94 5.22
C THR A 213 -7.25 -5.90 4.56
N MET A 214 -6.27 -5.44 5.33
CA MET A 214 -5.17 -4.59 4.91
C MET A 214 -4.05 -5.42 4.28
N LEU A 215 -3.68 -6.54 4.92
CA LEU A 215 -2.50 -7.34 4.55
C LEU A 215 -2.82 -8.51 3.61
N GLY A 216 -4.07 -8.94 3.55
CA GLY A 216 -4.42 -10.24 2.99
C GLY A 216 -4.01 -11.39 3.91
N LYS A 217 -4.67 -12.55 3.71
CA LYS A 217 -4.50 -13.74 4.55
C LYS A 217 -3.05 -14.26 4.62
N GLN A 218 -2.34 -14.21 3.50
CA GLN A 218 -0.99 -14.79 3.42
C GLN A 218 0.03 -13.99 4.22
N GLN A 219 0.03 -12.66 4.06
CA GLN A 219 0.95 -11.79 4.78
C GLN A 219 0.60 -11.69 6.27
N LEU A 220 -0.70 -11.65 6.62
CA LEU A 220 -1.13 -11.72 8.02
C LEU A 220 -0.63 -13.01 8.70
N ALA A 221 -0.78 -14.16 8.05
CA ALA A 221 -0.28 -15.43 8.56
C ALA A 221 1.25 -15.46 8.65
N TRP A 222 1.96 -14.96 7.63
CA TRP A 222 3.41 -14.83 7.63
C TRP A 222 3.89 -13.96 8.81
N LEU A 223 3.25 -12.82 9.04
CA LEU A 223 3.59 -11.89 10.12
C LEU A 223 3.44 -12.56 11.49
N LYS A 224 2.25 -13.12 11.78
CA LYS A 224 1.99 -13.78 13.07
C LYS A 224 2.93 -14.97 13.29
N ASN A 225 3.19 -15.77 12.26
CA ASN A 225 4.12 -16.90 12.35
C ASN A 225 5.58 -16.46 12.54
N GLY A 226 5.99 -15.38 11.88
CA GLY A 226 7.32 -14.81 12.03
C GLY A 226 7.57 -14.28 13.44
N ILE A 227 6.59 -13.58 14.01
CA ILE A 227 6.65 -13.07 15.39
C ILE A 227 6.67 -14.21 16.41
N LYS A 228 5.80 -15.22 16.26
CA LYS A 228 5.81 -16.41 17.14
C LYS A 228 7.15 -17.15 17.18
N LYS A 229 7.89 -17.14 16.07
CA LYS A 229 9.22 -17.76 15.95
C LYS A 229 10.36 -16.82 16.34
N SER A 230 10.08 -15.54 16.57
CA SER A 230 11.08 -14.53 16.87
C SER A 230 11.69 -14.76 18.25
N LYS A 231 13.02 -14.70 18.30
CA LYS A 231 13.81 -14.68 19.54
C LYS A 231 14.23 -13.27 19.96
N ALA A 232 13.86 -12.24 19.20
CA ALA A 232 14.15 -10.85 19.51
C ALA A 232 13.35 -10.39 20.76
N ASP A 233 13.89 -9.45 21.53
CA ASP A 233 13.19 -8.86 22.68
C ASP A 233 12.19 -7.79 22.25
N PHE A 234 12.50 -7.11 21.14
CA PHE A 234 11.68 -6.04 20.57
C PHE A 234 11.22 -6.38 19.15
N ILE A 235 9.94 -6.17 18.90
CA ILE A 235 9.32 -6.40 17.59
C ILE A 235 8.90 -5.07 17.00
N PHE A 236 9.38 -4.76 15.80
CA PHE A 236 9.01 -3.57 15.06
C PHE A 236 8.17 -3.95 13.85
N ILE A 237 7.01 -3.32 13.72
CA ILE A 237 6.06 -3.49 12.62
C ILE A 237 6.09 -2.21 11.79
N VAL A 238 6.65 -2.25 10.58
CA VAL A 238 6.75 -1.07 9.72
C VAL A 238 5.57 -1.08 8.75
N SER A 239 4.62 -0.19 8.97
CA SER A 239 3.42 0.01 8.14
C SER A 239 3.53 1.34 7.41
N SER A 240 3.16 1.38 6.12
CA SER A 240 3.20 2.64 5.38
C SER A 240 2.13 3.64 5.85
N VAL A 241 1.01 3.14 6.37
CA VAL A 241 -0.14 3.93 6.85
C VAL A 241 -0.33 3.85 8.36
N ASN A 242 -1.02 4.83 8.95
CA ASN A 242 -1.25 4.99 10.39
C ASN A 242 -2.14 3.91 10.99
N PHE A 243 -1.87 3.56 12.24
CA PHE A 243 -2.49 2.43 12.92
C PHE A 243 -3.70 2.85 13.76
N MET A 244 -3.56 3.84 14.64
CA MET A 244 -4.63 4.29 15.54
C MET A 244 -5.33 5.57 15.11
N VAL A 245 -4.63 6.45 14.40
CA VAL A 245 -5.16 7.74 13.93
C VAL A 245 -5.67 7.57 12.50
N PRO A 246 -6.91 7.99 12.20
CA PRO A 246 -7.48 7.83 10.87
C PRO A 246 -6.90 8.85 9.89
N HIS A 247 -6.94 8.55 8.58
CA HIS A 247 -6.51 9.47 7.52
C HIS A 247 -7.72 9.88 6.68
N VAL A 248 -8.60 10.73 7.24
CA VAL A 248 -9.91 11.07 6.66
C VAL A 248 -9.92 12.27 5.72
N GLY A 249 -8.83 13.04 5.67
CA GLY A 249 -8.73 14.23 4.83
C GLY A 249 -7.44 14.27 4.00
N SER A 250 -7.40 15.14 3.00
CA SER A 250 -6.32 15.18 2.00
C SER A 250 -5.27 16.27 2.29
N GLY A 251 -5.22 16.81 3.50
CA GLY A 251 -4.32 17.92 3.84
C GLY A 251 -4.60 19.17 2.98
N GLY A 252 -5.81 19.30 2.45
CA GLY A 252 -6.23 20.34 1.49
C GLY A 252 -5.75 20.12 0.04
N GLY A 253 -5.32 18.91 -0.33
CA GLY A 253 -5.12 18.51 -1.72
C GLY A 253 -6.42 18.09 -2.42
N ASP A 254 -6.45 18.20 -3.74
CA ASP A 254 -7.64 17.91 -4.57
C ASP A 254 -7.57 16.54 -5.27
N ASP A 255 -6.41 15.89 -5.29
CA ASP A 255 -6.26 14.55 -5.89
C ASP A 255 -6.75 13.47 -4.90
N LYS A 256 -8.05 13.18 -4.93
CA LYS A 256 -8.69 12.20 -4.04
C LYS A 256 -9.71 11.35 -4.77
N GLN A 257 -9.95 10.14 -4.29
CA GLN A 257 -11.01 9.28 -4.85
C GLN A 257 -12.38 9.96 -4.74
N ALA A 258 -13.11 10.01 -5.85
CA ALA A 258 -14.40 10.69 -5.91
C ALA A 258 -15.57 9.85 -5.35
N THR A 259 -15.44 8.52 -5.34
CA THR A 259 -16.55 7.60 -5.05
C THR A 259 -16.40 6.85 -3.73
N ILE A 260 -15.20 6.83 -3.15
CA ILE A 260 -14.90 6.11 -1.91
C ILE A 260 -14.63 7.14 -0.81
N LYS A 261 -15.36 7.04 0.30
CA LYS A 261 -15.10 7.88 1.48
C LYS A 261 -13.66 7.65 1.96
N LYS A 262 -12.93 8.73 2.19
CA LYS A 262 -11.53 8.67 2.58
C LYS A 262 -11.38 8.25 4.04
N ASP A 263 -10.64 7.17 4.23
CA ASP A 263 -9.86 6.85 5.42
C ASP A 263 -8.80 5.86 4.95
N ASP A 264 -7.54 6.29 4.85
CA ASP A 264 -6.48 5.46 4.28
C ASP A 264 -5.69 4.64 5.33
N ALA A 265 -6.09 4.75 6.59
CA ALA A 265 -5.42 4.15 7.73
C ALA A 265 -6.02 2.77 8.11
N TRP A 266 -5.42 2.12 9.11
CA TRP A 266 -5.93 0.86 9.67
C TRP A 266 -7.29 0.99 10.39
N THR A 267 -7.78 2.21 10.59
CA THR A 267 -9.04 2.56 11.27
C THR A 267 -10.30 2.11 10.51
N VAL A 268 -10.18 1.70 9.25
CA VAL A 268 -11.25 1.08 8.46
C VAL A 268 -11.04 -0.42 8.18
N PHE A 269 -10.04 -1.01 8.82
CA PHE A 269 -9.77 -2.45 8.84
C PHE A 269 -9.78 -2.96 10.28
N LEU A 270 -10.80 -2.57 11.05
CA LEU A 270 -10.82 -2.71 12.50
C LEU A 270 -10.68 -4.15 12.96
N LYS A 271 -11.30 -5.10 12.26
CA LYS A 271 -11.24 -6.51 12.68
C LYS A 271 -9.80 -7.04 12.65
N GLU A 272 -9.06 -6.78 11.56
CA GLU A 272 -7.67 -7.22 11.42
C GLU A 272 -6.74 -6.42 12.36
N ARG A 273 -6.99 -5.12 12.53
CA ARG A 273 -6.23 -4.27 13.46
C ARG A 273 -6.34 -4.77 14.91
N GLU A 274 -7.56 -5.02 15.38
CA GLU A 274 -7.79 -5.50 16.75
C GLU A 274 -7.26 -6.93 16.94
N GLU A 275 -7.37 -7.80 15.92
CA GLU A 275 -6.75 -9.14 15.96
C GLU A 275 -5.22 -9.05 16.14
N LEU A 276 -4.56 -8.09 15.48
CA LEU A 276 -3.13 -7.86 15.64
C LEU A 276 -2.77 -7.33 17.03
N ILE A 277 -3.52 -6.35 17.55
CA ILE A 277 -3.30 -5.81 18.89
C ILE A 277 -3.46 -6.91 19.95
N GLU A 278 -4.54 -7.70 19.89
CA GLU A 278 -4.77 -8.82 20.81
C GLU A 278 -3.67 -9.88 20.73
N PHE A 279 -3.21 -10.18 19.50
CA PHE A 279 -2.09 -11.09 19.31
C PHE A 279 -0.79 -10.56 19.92
N TRP A 280 -0.49 -9.27 19.76
CA TRP A 280 0.71 -8.62 20.29
C TRP A 280 0.67 -8.46 21.80
N ASP A 281 -0.48 -8.12 22.39
CA ASP A 281 -0.67 -8.04 23.84
C ASP A 281 -0.42 -9.37 24.54
N GLY A 282 -0.70 -10.49 23.86
CA GLY A 282 -0.44 -11.83 24.37
C GLY A 282 1.04 -12.25 24.35
N LEU A 283 1.95 -11.40 23.87
CA LEU A 283 3.39 -11.65 23.86
C LEU A 283 4.04 -11.12 25.14
N ASP A 284 5.15 -11.74 25.52
CA ASP A 284 6.06 -11.26 26.57
C ASP A 284 7.06 -10.22 26.04
N LYS A 285 6.71 -9.51 24.96
CA LYS A 285 7.59 -8.65 24.16
C LYS A 285 6.96 -7.29 23.90
N GLY A 286 7.78 -6.25 23.86
CA GLY A 286 7.36 -4.94 23.40
C GLY A 286 7.17 -4.94 21.87
N VAL A 287 6.02 -4.45 21.41
CA VAL A 287 5.70 -4.30 19.98
C VAL A 287 5.55 -2.82 19.63
N PHE A 288 6.30 -2.40 18.61
CA PHE A 288 6.36 -1.03 18.12
C PHE A 288 5.90 -0.96 16.68
N VAL A 289 4.79 -0.29 16.42
CA VAL A 289 4.28 -0.04 15.07
C VAL A 289 4.86 1.29 14.58
N LEU A 290 5.71 1.24 13.57
CA LEU A 290 6.29 2.42 12.91
C LEU A 290 5.42 2.79 11.71
N THR A 291 4.91 4.02 11.67
CA THR A 291 3.96 4.48 10.65
C THR A 291 4.39 5.79 9.97
N GLY A 292 3.80 6.08 8.80
CA GLY A 292 4.03 7.28 7.99
C GLY A 292 2.72 7.88 7.48
N ASP A 293 2.69 8.32 6.22
CA ASP A 293 1.50 8.76 5.45
C ASP A 293 0.81 10.05 5.95
N LEU A 294 0.29 10.10 7.18
CA LEU A 294 -0.53 11.22 7.69
C LEU A 294 0.20 12.56 7.92
N HIS A 295 1.45 12.67 7.46
CA HIS A 295 2.23 13.90 7.47
C HIS A 295 2.32 14.58 8.86
N ASN A 296 2.35 13.81 9.94
CA ASN A 296 2.53 14.30 11.30
C ASN A 296 3.25 13.23 12.15
N SER A 297 3.88 13.66 13.24
CA SER A 297 4.67 12.79 14.11
C SER A 297 3.90 12.46 15.39
N PHE A 298 3.86 11.18 15.79
CA PHE A 298 3.13 10.71 16.99
C PHE A 298 3.95 9.74 17.81
N ALA A 299 3.69 9.74 19.12
CA ALA A 299 3.98 8.63 20.00
C ALA A 299 2.68 8.24 20.73
N ILE A 300 2.17 7.04 20.48
CA ILE A 300 0.89 6.57 20.99
C ILE A 300 1.11 5.30 21.78
N LYS A 301 0.67 5.29 23.03
CA LYS A 301 0.52 4.07 23.81
C LYS A 301 -0.84 3.45 23.51
N ILE A 302 -0.84 2.27 22.88
CA ILE A 302 -2.07 1.55 22.54
C ILE A 302 -2.50 0.70 23.72
N THR A 303 -1.56 -0.09 24.24
CA THR A 303 -1.69 -0.93 25.43
C THR A 303 -0.42 -0.85 26.27
N ASP A 304 -0.25 -1.68 27.29
CA ASP A 304 1.00 -1.74 28.05
C ASP A 304 2.17 -2.32 27.24
N ASN A 305 1.88 -3.15 26.22
CA ASN A 305 2.89 -3.83 25.40
C ASN A 305 3.00 -3.30 23.97
N VAL A 306 2.00 -2.54 23.49
CA VAL A 306 1.93 -2.09 22.09
C VAL A 306 1.95 -0.56 22.00
N TYR A 307 2.85 -0.05 21.15
CA TYR A 307 3.03 1.37 20.90
C TYR A 307 3.04 1.65 19.39
N GLU A 308 2.51 2.80 18.99
CA GLU A 308 2.66 3.34 17.63
C GLU A 308 3.56 4.58 17.66
N PHE A 309 4.47 4.66 16.69
CA PHE A 309 5.33 5.80 16.44
C PHE A 309 5.20 6.21 14.97
N ALA A 310 4.67 7.40 14.71
CA ALA A 310 4.58 7.95 13.37
C ALA A 310 5.68 8.99 13.15
N SER A 311 6.33 8.96 12.00
CA SER A 311 7.23 10.02 11.57
C SER A 311 6.51 11.00 10.66
N GLY A 312 6.63 12.29 10.96
CA GLY A 312 6.24 13.37 10.05
C GLY A 312 7.05 13.36 8.75
N PRO A 313 6.62 14.17 7.77
CA PRO A 313 7.14 14.11 6.42
C PRO A 313 8.48 14.85 6.30
N HIS A 314 9.31 14.43 5.36
CA HIS A 314 10.52 15.20 4.99
C HIS A 314 10.20 16.41 4.12
N ASN A 315 9.19 16.32 3.24
CA ASN A 315 8.96 17.29 2.16
C ASN A 315 7.48 17.51 1.80
N SER A 316 6.56 17.12 2.70
CA SER A 316 5.12 17.32 2.54
C SER A 316 4.57 18.31 3.57
N ILE A 317 3.33 18.74 3.35
CA ILE A 317 2.60 19.63 4.26
C ILE A 317 1.99 18.81 5.39
N ASN A 318 2.10 19.29 6.63
CA ASN A 318 1.43 18.71 7.78
C ASN A 318 -0.10 18.81 7.67
N HIS A 319 -0.77 17.74 8.07
CA HIS A 319 -2.23 17.65 8.14
C HIS A 319 -2.77 18.44 9.34
N ALA A 320 -4.02 18.93 9.23
CA ALA A 320 -4.70 19.60 10.34
C ALA A 320 -5.56 18.56 11.07
N PRO A 321 -5.29 18.25 12.35
CA PRO A 321 -5.89 17.08 13.00
C PRO A 321 -7.42 17.05 13.03
N MET A 322 -8.05 18.22 13.21
CA MET A 322 -9.51 18.36 13.22
C MET A 322 -10.18 18.09 11.86
N LYS A 323 -9.46 18.28 10.75
CA LYS A 323 -9.99 18.08 9.39
C LYS A 323 -9.59 16.73 8.81
N ASP A 324 -8.36 16.33 9.08
CA ASP A 324 -7.70 15.25 8.35
C ASP A 324 -7.51 13.98 9.20
N GLU A 325 -7.64 14.06 10.53
CA GLU A 325 -7.15 13.02 11.46
C GLU A 325 -8.16 12.64 12.56
N GLY A 326 -9.45 12.82 12.27
CA GLY A 326 -10.53 12.44 13.19
C GLY A 326 -10.56 13.25 14.50
N GLY A 327 -9.96 14.44 14.52
CA GLY A 327 -10.00 15.34 15.67
C GLY A 327 -9.21 14.85 16.89
N ARG A 328 -8.15 14.06 16.67
CA ARG A 328 -7.26 13.67 17.77
C ARG A 328 -6.69 14.88 18.50
N PRO A 329 -6.46 14.82 19.82
CA PRO A 329 -5.78 15.88 20.57
C PRO A 329 -4.26 15.87 20.33
N SER A 330 -3.56 16.90 20.81
CA SER A 330 -2.09 16.95 20.80
C SER A 330 -1.45 15.96 21.77
N ASN A 331 -2.14 15.60 22.85
CA ASN A 331 -1.79 14.52 23.78
C ASN A 331 -3.05 14.07 24.57
N GLY A 332 -2.93 12.94 25.28
CA GLY A 332 -3.97 12.37 26.11
C GLY A 332 -4.84 11.33 25.40
N ARG A 333 -6.02 11.07 25.97
CA ARG A 333 -6.91 10.00 25.50
C ARG A 333 -7.51 10.33 24.13
N PHE A 334 -7.46 9.35 23.23
CA PHE A 334 -8.10 9.41 21.92
C PHE A 334 -8.80 8.08 21.62
N LYS A 335 -9.95 8.12 20.96
CA LYS A 335 -10.69 6.92 20.58
C LYS A 335 -11.27 7.10 19.18
N TYR A 336 -10.86 6.22 18.26
CA TYR A 336 -11.42 6.10 16.92
C TYR A 336 -11.63 4.61 16.61
N GLY A 337 -12.89 4.22 16.47
CA GLY A 337 -13.31 2.81 16.48
C GLY A 337 -13.45 2.23 17.91
N PRO A 338 -13.25 0.92 18.10
CA PRO A 338 -13.61 0.23 19.34
C PRO A 338 -12.65 0.53 20.50
N ARG A 339 -11.38 0.78 20.20
CA ARG A 339 -10.29 0.93 21.18
C ARG A 339 -9.90 2.38 21.40
N ALA A 340 -9.77 2.75 22.68
CA ALA A 340 -9.12 3.99 23.07
C ALA A 340 -7.60 3.77 23.20
N CYS A 341 -6.83 4.80 22.88
CA CYS A 341 -5.38 4.85 23.07
C CYS A 341 -5.00 6.12 23.85
N ASP A 342 -3.73 6.26 24.17
CA ASP A 342 -3.16 7.39 24.89
C ASP A 342 -2.03 8.01 24.07
N ILE A 343 -2.31 9.16 23.45
CA ILE A 343 -1.34 9.93 22.68
C ILE A 343 -0.39 10.57 23.68
N ARG A 344 0.86 10.08 23.73
CA ARG A 344 1.88 10.59 24.63
C ARG A 344 2.42 11.93 24.17
N TRP A 345 2.57 12.06 22.85
CA TRP A 345 3.02 13.28 22.20
C TRP A 345 2.60 13.25 20.73
N SER A 346 2.31 14.42 20.17
CA SER A 346 2.10 14.56 18.73
C SER A 346 2.43 15.95 18.23
N SER A 347 2.87 16.04 16.97
CA SER A 347 2.80 17.31 16.24
C SER A 347 1.35 17.72 16.01
N TYR A 348 1.10 19.02 16.04
CA TYR A 348 -0.25 19.57 15.96
C TYR A 348 -0.29 20.89 15.18
N ALA A 349 -0.90 20.87 14.01
CA ALA A 349 -1.20 22.08 13.24
C ALA A 349 -2.64 22.54 13.52
N MET A 350 -2.81 23.77 14.00
CA MET A 350 -4.13 24.35 14.22
C MET A 350 -4.88 24.56 12.89
N GLU A 351 -6.21 24.50 12.92
CA GLU A 351 -7.05 24.56 11.70
C GLU A 351 -6.99 25.88 10.94
N ASP A 352 -6.64 26.95 11.65
CA ASP A 352 -6.52 28.33 11.17
C ASP A 352 -5.16 28.62 10.53
N ILE A 353 -4.18 27.73 10.67
CA ILE A 353 -2.90 27.84 9.98
C ILE A 353 -3.12 27.55 8.48
N PRO A 354 -2.83 28.51 7.57
CA PRO A 354 -2.99 28.29 6.14
C PRO A 354 -2.18 27.09 5.65
N ARG A 355 -2.72 26.33 4.68
CA ARG A 355 -2.10 25.11 4.14
C ARG A 355 -0.62 25.28 3.78
N ALA A 356 -0.29 26.37 3.08
CA ALA A 356 1.07 26.66 2.61
C ALA A 356 2.07 26.92 3.75
N ASN A 357 1.59 27.20 4.97
CA ASN A 357 2.41 27.52 6.14
C ASN A 357 2.61 26.32 7.08
N ARG A 358 1.97 25.17 6.80
CA ARG A 358 2.11 23.93 7.56
C ARG A 358 3.29 23.08 7.03
N THR A 359 4.39 23.72 6.68
CA THR A 359 5.57 23.10 6.03
C THR A 359 6.74 22.89 6.99
N PHE A 360 6.53 23.15 8.28
CA PHE A 360 7.52 22.97 9.32
C PHE A 360 6.98 22.02 10.40
N PRO A 361 7.85 21.23 11.05
CA PRO A 361 7.45 20.44 12.19
C PRO A 361 6.97 21.37 13.32
N HIS A 362 5.68 21.34 13.62
CA HIS A 362 5.09 22.01 14.78
C HIS A 362 5.25 21.08 15.99
N TYR A 363 6.12 21.46 16.94
CA TYR A 363 6.45 20.67 18.14
C TYR A 363 5.61 21.05 19.36
#